data_AF-A0A7X0GJ12-F1
#
_entry.id   AF-A0A7X0GJ12-F1
#
_cell.length_a   1.000
_cell.length_b   1.000
_cell.length_c   1.000
_cell.angle_alpha   90.00
_cell.angle_beta   90.00
_cell.angle_gamma   90.00
#
_symmetry.space_group_name_H-M   'P 1'
#
loop_
_entity.id
_entity.type
_entity.pdbx_description
1 polymer ?
#
loop_
_entity_poly.entity_id
_entity_poly.type
_entity_poly.pdbx_seq_one_letter_code
_entity_poly.pdbx_strand_id
1 'polypeptide(L)'
;MAPRVFVNFRRADTGATGPHLDTALRQEFGEQEVFRDQRSIRKGAHFPAEITGALRKCDLLLAVMGHGWAAVTDGAGHRCIDDPEDWVRKEIALALAWGITVLPVRVDGADLPDAAELPDDIRDLARHQGEIFRPHQEHIDFPPLFEAVHKAVPDLRRRRPRRPQGDGGGATYHIERFDHGSANFGGSGTANTYNFGPEEDDEERP
;
A
#
# COMPACT_ATOMS: atom_id res chain seq x y z
N MET A 1 11.23 -10.52 -16.76
CA MET A 1 10.68 -9.21 -17.18
C MET A 1 11.16 -8.17 -16.19
N ALA A 2 11.18 -6.90 -16.58
CA ALA A 2 11.54 -5.83 -15.67
C ALA A 2 10.27 -5.21 -15.08
N PRO A 3 10.31 -4.72 -13.84
CA PRO A 3 9.15 -4.15 -13.19
C PRO A 3 8.70 -2.90 -13.93
N ARG A 4 7.38 -2.77 -14.13
CA ARG A 4 6.77 -1.62 -14.81
C ARG A 4 6.30 -0.55 -13.82
N VAL A 5 6.03 -0.94 -12.57
CA VAL A 5 5.60 -0.06 -11.49
C VAL A 5 6.66 -0.05 -10.39
N PHE A 6 7.10 1.14 -9.99
CA PHE A 6 8.04 1.37 -8.90
C PHE A 6 7.33 2.00 -7.70
N VAL A 7 7.40 1.40 -6.52
CA VAL A 7 6.81 1.97 -5.29
C VAL A 7 7.90 2.62 -4.46
N ASN A 8 7.83 3.95 -4.35
CA ASN A 8 8.74 4.81 -3.62
C ASN A 8 8.04 5.33 -2.36
N PHE A 9 8.62 5.09 -1.18
CA PHE A 9 8.05 5.56 0.09
C PHE A 9 9.10 5.68 1.19
N ARG A 10 8.81 6.51 2.19
CA ARG A 10 9.62 6.65 3.41
C ARG A 10 9.02 5.81 4.54
N ARG A 11 9.73 4.78 4.99
CA ARG A 11 9.25 3.94 6.11
C ARG A 11 8.98 4.73 7.40
N ALA A 12 9.79 5.77 7.66
CA ALA A 12 9.63 6.64 8.82
C ALA A 12 8.33 7.47 8.78
N ASP A 13 7.74 7.66 7.60
CA ASP A 13 6.54 8.49 7.38
C ASP A 13 5.29 7.63 7.19
N THR A 14 5.36 6.59 6.36
CA THR A 14 4.18 5.79 5.99
C THR A 14 3.97 4.55 6.87
N GLY A 15 4.89 4.27 7.81
CA GLY A 15 4.81 3.10 8.69
C GLY A 15 4.58 1.78 7.93
N ALA A 16 3.50 1.07 8.29
CA ALA A 16 3.09 -0.19 7.65
C ALA A 16 2.31 0.00 6.34
N THR A 17 1.83 1.21 6.04
CA THR A 17 1.00 1.49 4.86
C THR A 17 1.77 1.35 3.55
N GLY A 18 3.01 1.84 3.48
CA GLY A 18 3.87 1.67 2.30
C GLY A 18 4.08 0.20 1.93
N PRO A 19 4.53 -0.66 2.88
CA PRO A 19 4.61 -2.11 2.67
C PRO A 19 3.29 -2.78 2.29
N HIS A 20 2.16 -2.32 2.86
CA HIS A 20 0.83 -2.84 2.54
C HIS A 20 0.43 -2.55 1.10
N LEU A 21 0.61 -1.30 0.65
CA LEU A 21 0.39 -0.89 -0.75
C LEU A 21 1.23 -1.73 -1.73
N ASP A 22 2.52 -1.88 -1.46
CA ASP A 22 3.42 -2.73 -2.27
C ASP A 22 2.90 -4.17 -2.35
N THR A 23 2.46 -4.75 -1.23
CA THR A 23 1.93 -6.11 -1.18
C THR A 23 0.64 -6.24 -2.02
N ALA A 24 -0.30 -5.32 -1.86
CA ALA A 24 -1.56 -5.32 -2.60
C ALA A 24 -1.35 -5.13 -4.10
N LEU A 25 -0.47 -4.21 -4.50
CA LEU A 25 -0.13 -3.99 -5.91
C LEU A 25 0.52 -5.23 -6.55
N ARG A 26 1.41 -5.92 -5.83
CA ARG A 26 2.01 -7.20 -6.30
C ARG A 26 0.96 -8.30 -6.45
N GLN A 27 -0.03 -8.35 -5.57
CA GLN A 27 -1.12 -9.33 -5.65
C GLN A 27 -2.01 -9.08 -6.87
N GLU A 28 -2.32 -7.81 -7.17
CA GLU A 28 -3.18 -7.42 -8.30
C GLU A 28 -2.47 -7.53 -9.66
N PHE A 29 -1.25 -7.01 -9.77
CA PHE A 29 -0.53 -6.88 -11.05
C PHE A 29 0.55 -7.94 -11.27
N GLY A 30 0.93 -8.67 -10.22
CA GLY A 30 1.95 -9.70 -10.23
C GLY A 30 3.29 -9.22 -9.69
N GLU A 31 3.98 -10.11 -8.98
CA GLU A 31 5.24 -9.81 -8.27
C GLU A 31 6.38 -9.31 -9.17
N GLN A 32 6.37 -9.67 -10.46
CA GLN A 32 7.41 -9.30 -11.41
C GLN A 32 7.18 -7.91 -12.01
N GLU A 33 5.96 -7.39 -11.90
CA GLU A 33 5.55 -6.12 -12.50
C GLU A 33 5.71 -4.95 -11.52
N VAL A 34 5.74 -5.24 -10.22
CA VAL A 34 5.82 -4.24 -9.15
C VAL A 34 7.14 -4.40 -8.39
N PHE A 35 7.97 -3.36 -8.43
CA PHE A 35 9.19 -3.28 -7.66
C PHE A 35 9.07 -2.25 -6.55
N ARG A 36 9.67 -2.58 -5.41
CA ARG A 36 9.74 -1.70 -4.25
C ARG A 36 11.19 -1.42 -3.95
N ASP A 37 11.50 -0.18 -3.62
CA ASP A 37 12.75 0.10 -2.93
C ASP A 37 12.69 -0.40 -1.48
N GLN A 38 13.47 -1.44 -1.17
CA GLN A 38 13.60 -1.97 0.20
C GLN A 38 14.52 -1.11 1.07
N ARG A 39 15.02 0.04 0.58
CA ARG A 39 16.14 0.77 1.19
C ARG A 39 15.77 2.14 1.76
N SER A 40 14.50 2.41 2.04
CA SER A 40 14.03 3.71 2.56
C SER A 40 14.74 4.22 3.84
N ILE A 41 15.62 3.44 4.49
CA ILE A 41 16.54 3.91 5.55
C ILE A 41 17.87 3.11 5.57
N ARG A 42 18.67 3.05 4.48
CA ARG A 42 20.09 2.64 4.58
C ARG A 42 21.02 3.82 4.29
N LYS A 43 21.60 4.39 5.34
CA LYS A 43 22.66 5.41 5.28
C LYS A 43 23.92 4.82 4.65
N GLY A 44 24.54 5.54 3.72
CA GLY A 44 25.88 5.24 3.20
C GLY A 44 25.99 4.20 2.07
N ALA A 45 24.89 3.80 1.43
CA ALA A 45 24.98 2.99 0.22
C ALA A 45 25.30 3.88 -1.00
N HIS A 46 26.29 3.52 -1.81
CA HIS A 46 26.43 4.10 -3.15
C HIS A 46 25.22 3.70 -4.00
N PHE A 47 24.72 4.61 -4.84
CA PHE A 47 23.70 4.39 -5.87
C PHE A 47 23.87 3.01 -6.54
N PRO A 48 23.11 1.97 -6.14
CA PRO A 48 23.28 0.68 -6.76
C PRO A 48 22.80 0.85 -8.19
N ALA A 49 23.65 0.51 -9.17
CA ALA A 49 23.28 0.46 -10.58
C ALA A 49 22.00 -0.36 -10.82
N GLU A 50 21.68 -1.27 -9.89
CA GLU A 50 20.44 -2.05 -9.85
C GLU A 50 19.17 -1.19 -9.69
N ILE A 51 19.18 -0.14 -8.85
CA ILE A 51 18.00 0.73 -8.66
C ILE A 51 17.79 1.61 -9.89
N THR A 52 18.87 2.18 -10.42
CA THR A 52 18.86 2.88 -11.72
C THR A 52 18.31 1.99 -12.83
N GLY A 53 18.79 0.74 -12.86
CA GLY A 53 18.44 -0.23 -13.88
C GLY A 53 17.01 -0.73 -13.76
N ALA A 54 16.46 -0.80 -12.55
CA ALA A 54 15.05 -1.09 -12.31
C ALA A 54 14.18 0.11 -12.71
N LEU A 55 14.49 1.30 -12.18
CA LEU A 55 13.73 2.52 -12.44
C LEU A 55 13.68 2.87 -13.94
N ARG A 56 14.78 2.72 -14.68
CA ARG A 56 14.82 2.93 -16.15
C ARG A 56 13.84 2.06 -16.94
N LYS A 57 13.37 0.97 -16.36
CA LYS A 57 12.47 0.01 -17.01
C LYS A 57 11.04 0.14 -16.51
N CYS A 58 10.81 1.02 -15.53
CA CYS A 58 9.48 1.33 -15.04
C CYS A 58 8.83 2.39 -15.93
N ASP A 59 7.52 2.25 -16.12
CA ASP A 59 6.68 3.21 -16.81
C ASP A 59 5.98 4.15 -15.82
N LEU A 60 5.84 3.70 -14.55
CA LEU A 60 5.17 4.41 -13.47
C LEU A 60 5.97 4.33 -12.17
N LEU A 61 6.15 5.46 -11.49
CA LEU A 61 6.58 5.56 -10.10
C LEU A 61 5.41 6.02 -9.23
N LEU A 62 5.09 5.24 -8.20
CA LEU A 62 4.16 5.62 -7.14
C LEU A 62 4.95 6.26 -6.00
N ALA A 63 4.72 7.55 -5.75
CA ALA A 63 5.33 8.27 -4.65
C ALA A 63 4.36 8.30 -3.47
N VAL A 64 4.54 7.39 -2.50
CA VAL A 64 3.66 7.25 -1.34
C VAL A 64 4.08 8.24 -0.26
N MET A 65 3.14 9.08 0.16
CA MET A 65 3.36 10.23 1.02
C MET A 65 2.37 10.22 2.18
N GLY A 66 2.87 10.13 3.40
CA GLY A 66 2.14 10.45 4.62
C GLY A 66 2.27 11.93 4.98
N HIS A 67 1.65 12.32 6.09
CA HIS A 67 1.60 13.71 6.56
C HIS A 67 2.98 14.33 6.83
N GLY A 68 3.98 13.50 7.16
CA GLY A 68 5.32 13.95 7.50
C GLY A 68 6.29 13.91 6.32
N TRP A 69 5.85 13.54 5.11
CA TRP A 69 6.74 13.08 4.04
C TRP A 69 7.88 14.06 3.71
N ALA A 70 7.59 15.36 3.56
CA ALA A 70 8.58 16.40 3.31
C ALA A 70 9.29 16.89 4.58
N ALA A 71 8.69 16.66 5.75
CA ALA A 71 9.16 17.13 7.04
C ALA A 71 10.02 16.11 7.81
N VAL A 72 10.13 14.85 7.34
CA VAL A 72 11.00 13.85 7.96
C VAL A 72 12.43 14.37 8.03
N THR A 73 13.01 14.34 9.22
CA THR A 73 14.38 14.79 9.47
C THR A 73 15.35 13.64 9.71
N ASP A 74 16.63 13.90 9.45
CA ASP A 74 17.74 13.01 9.79
C ASP A 74 18.12 13.10 11.28
N GLY A 75 19.20 12.41 11.66
CA GLY A 75 19.67 12.43 13.05
C GLY A 75 20.25 13.77 13.51
N ALA A 76 20.50 14.70 12.58
CA ALA A 76 20.98 16.05 12.85
C ALA A 76 19.86 17.09 12.82
N GLY A 77 18.62 16.69 12.50
CA GLY A 77 17.46 17.58 12.41
C GLY A 77 17.28 18.26 11.05
N HIS A 78 18.05 17.89 10.03
CA HIS A 78 17.87 18.40 8.67
C HIS A 78 16.78 17.60 7.96
N ARG A 79 15.92 18.26 7.14
CA ARG A 79 14.91 17.53 6.37
C ARG A 79 15.61 16.58 5.39
N CYS A 80 15.24 15.31 5.43
CA CYS A 80 15.80 14.29 4.55
C CYS A 80 15.57 14.66 3.08
N ILE A 81 14.43 15.28 2.74
CA ILE A 81 14.16 15.68 1.36
C ILE A 81 15.14 16.75 0.84
N ASP A 82 15.77 17.54 1.71
CA ASP A 82 16.77 18.54 1.29
C ASP A 82 18.15 17.94 1.07
N ASP A 83 18.42 16.74 1.62
CA ASP A 83 19.66 16.02 1.42
C ASP A 83 19.73 15.50 -0.04
N PRO A 84 20.72 15.91 -0.85
CA PRO A 84 20.91 15.37 -2.19
C PRO A 84 21.19 13.86 -2.18
N GLU A 85 21.62 13.28 -1.06
CA GLU A 85 21.87 11.85 -0.88
C GLU A 85 20.62 11.04 -0.49
N ASP A 86 19.49 11.69 -0.30
CA ASP A 86 18.23 11.03 0.03
C ASP A 86 17.67 10.20 -1.13
N TRP A 87 17.43 8.92 -0.86
CA TRP A 87 16.96 7.97 -1.86
C TRP A 87 15.60 8.33 -2.44
N VAL A 88 14.69 8.78 -1.59
CA VAL A 88 13.33 9.08 -2.01
C VAL A 88 13.33 10.25 -2.99
N ARG A 89 14.11 11.31 -2.67
CA ARG A 89 14.36 12.41 -3.60
C ARG A 89 15.00 11.92 -4.90
N LYS A 90 16.11 11.16 -4.81
CA LYS A 90 16.86 10.70 -5.99
C LYS A 90 15.98 9.92 -6.97
N GLU A 91 15.16 9.00 -6.47
CA GLU A 91 14.29 8.17 -7.30
C GLU A 91 13.22 9.01 -8.00
N ILE A 92 12.60 9.95 -7.29
CA ILE A 92 11.62 10.87 -7.88
C ILE A 92 12.28 11.78 -8.91
N ALA A 93 13.43 12.37 -8.59
CA ALA A 93 14.17 13.25 -9.49
C ALA A 93 14.54 12.53 -10.80
N LEU A 94 14.99 11.28 -10.70
CA LEU A 94 15.30 10.46 -11.87
C LEU A 94 14.06 10.09 -12.68
N ALA A 95 12.95 9.75 -12.01
CA ALA A 95 11.70 9.46 -12.69
C ALA A 95 11.21 10.66 -13.50
N LEU A 96 11.19 11.85 -12.88
CA LEU A 96 10.84 13.10 -13.55
C LEU A 96 11.79 13.41 -14.71
N ALA A 97 13.10 13.30 -14.49
CA ALA A 97 14.12 13.57 -15.51
C ALA A 97 14.05 12.61 -16.72
N TRP A 98 13.59 11.38 -16.52
CA TRP A 98 13.42 10.39 -17.59
C TRP A 98 12.01 10.38 -18.20
N GLY A 99 11.12 11.25 -17.74
CA GLY A 99 9.73 11.28 -18.21
C GLY A 99 8.92 10.05 -17.82
N ILE A 100 9.32 9.35 -16.75
CA ILE A 100 8.51 8.29 -16.14
C ILE A 100 7.32 8.96 -15.47
N THR A 101 6.13 8.35 -15.61
CA THR A 101 4.93 8.89 -14.96
C THR A 101 5.12 8.82 -13.45
N VAL A 102 4.94 9.92 -12.74
CA VAL A 102 4.95 9.94 -11.27
C VAL A 102 3.52 10.11 -10.78
N LEU A 103 3.03 9.18 -9.96
CA LEU A 103 1.71 9.26 -9.33
C LEU A 103 1.88 9.35 -7.82
N PRO A 104 1.64 10.54 -7.22
CA PRO A 104 1.52 10.67 -5.78
C PRO A 104 0.40 9.81 -5.21
N VAL A 105 0.66 9.12 -4.11
CA VAL A 105 -0.32 8.37 -3.32
C VAL A 105 -0.33 8.92 -1.90
N ARG A 106 -1.38 9.66 -1.57
CA ARG A 106 -1.54 10.40 -0.32
C ARG A 106 -2.17 9.53 0.75
N VAL A 107 -1.41 9.22 1.78
CA VAL A 107 -1.81 8.30 2.85
C VAL A 107 -2.58 9.06 3.93
N ASP A 108 -3.73 8.51 4.32
CA ASP A 108 -4.56 9.00 5.44
C ASP A 108 -4.95 10.48 5.34
N GLY A 109 -5.09 11.01 4.11
CA GLY A 109 -5.47 12.41 3.88
C GLY A 109 -4.31 13.40 3.87
N ALA A 110 -3.05 12.91 3.79
CA ALA A 110 -1.89 13.76 3.59
C ALA A 110 -2.07 14.69 2.37
N ASP A 111 -1.60 15.92 2.48
CA ASP A 111 -1.55 16.86 1.37
C ASP A 111 -0.30 16.65 0.51
N LEU A 112 -0.35 17.14 -0.73
CA LEU A 112 0.86 17.28 -1.53
C LEU A 112 1.71 18.41 -0.94
N PRO A 113 3.04 18.23 -0.84
CA PRO A 113 3.92 19.32 -0.43
C PRO A 113 3.83 20.50 -1.39
N ASP A 114 3.96 21.70 -0.85
CA ASP A 114 4.05 22.91 -1.66
C ASP A 114 5.34 22.91 -2.49
N ALA A 115 5.29 23.49 -3.68
CA ALA A 115 6.47 23.60 -4.54
C ALA A 115 7.64 24.32 -3.84
N ALA A 116 7.37 25.21 -2.88
CA ALA A 116 8.40 25.91 -2.10
C ALA A 116 9.09 25.02 -1.06
N GLU A 117 8.45 23.94 -0.63
CA GLU A 117 8.99 22.99 0.35
C GLU A 117 9.92 21.96 -0.28
N LEU A 118 9.88 21.85 -1.62
CA LEU A 118 10.60 20.86 -2.40
C LEU A 118 11.88 21.42 -3.03
N PRO A 119 12.95 20.62 -3.09
CA PRO A 119 14.12 20.92 -3.90
C PRO A 119 13.80 21.06 -5.40
N ASP A 120 14.63 21.80 -6.13
CA ASP A 120 14.41 22.13 -7.54
C ASP A 120 14.21 20.92 -8.45
N ASP A 121 14.95 19.83 -8.21
CA ASP A 121 14.94 18.62 -9.04
C ASP A 121 13.66 17.78 -8.91
N ILE A 122 12.88 18.00 -7.86
CA ILE A 122 11.58 17.35 -7.65
C ILE A 122 10.43 18.34 -7.50
N ARG A 123 10.67 19.63 -7.71
CA ARG A 123 9.70 20.71 -7.50
C ARG A 123 8.41 20.52 -8.29
N ASP A 124 8.51 19.94 -9.49
CA ASP A 124 7.35 19.65 -10.35
C ASP A 124 6.40 18.62 -9.75
N LEU A 125 6.83 17.81 -8.76
CA LEU A 125 5.97 16.85 -8.04
C LEU A 125 4.74 17.53 -7.43
N ALA A 126 4.88 18.76 -6.94
CA ALA A 126 3.78 19.54 -6.35
C ALA A 126 2.64 19.85 -7.34
N ARG A 127 2.88 19.70 -8.65
CA ARG A 127 1.88 19.92 -9.72
C ARG A 127 1.17 18.64 -10.16
N HIS A 128 1.57 17.48 -9.63
CA HIS A 128 1.00 16.20 -10.03
C HIS A 128 -0.33 15.98 -9.32
N GLN A 129 -1.27 15.32 -10.01
CA GLN A 129 -2.49 14.83 -9.38
C GLN A 129 -2.17 13.53 -8.62
N GLY A 130 -2.74 13.36 -7.43
CA GLY A 130 -2.49 12.20 -6.58
C GLY A 130 -3.76 11.49 -6.14
N GLU A 131 -3.65 10.17 -5.99
CA GLU A 131 -4.70 9.33 -5.41
C GLU A 131 -4.63 9.38 -3.88
N ILE A 132 -5.78 9.16 -3.23
CA ILE A 132 -5.85 9.03 -1.76
C ILE A 132 -5.87 7.55 -1.42
N PHE A 133 -5.13 7.16 -0.39
CA PHE A 133 -5.19 5.82 0.17
C PHE A 133 -5.30 5.84 1.69
N ARG A 134 -6.41 5.33 2.21
CA ARG A 134 -6.66 5.13 3.63
C ARG A 134 -6.68 3.64 3.92
N PRO A 135 -5.75 3.09 4.72
CA PRO A 135 -5.72 1.66 5.04
C PRO A 135 -7.05 1.14 5.61
N HIS A 136 -7.72 1.94 6.44
CA HIS A 136 -9.02 1.58 7.02
C HIS A 136 -10.19 1.61 6.02
N GLN A 137 -10.00 2.19 4.83
CA GLN A 137 -10.98 2.24 3.73
C GLN A 137 -10.41 1.61 2.46
N GLU A 138 -9.50 0.64 2.60
CA GLU A 138 -8.78 0.06 1.47
C GLU A 138 -9.69 -0.49 0.36
N HIS A 139 -10.87 -1.02 0.73
CA HIS A 139 -11.87 -1.52 -0.21
C HIS A 139 -12.48 -0.43 -1.10
N ILE A 140 -12.45 0.83 -0.65
CA ILE A 140 -12.90 2.01 -1.39
C ILE A 140 -11.77 2.59 -2.22
N ASP A 141 -10.57 2.67 -1.63
CA ASP A 141 -9.45 3.43 -2.20
C ASP A 141 -8.56 2.58 -3.15
N PHE A 142 -8.54 1.25 -3.02
CA PHE A 142 -7.80 0.40 -3.96
C PHE A 142 -8.36 0.40 -5.39
N PRO A 143 -9.68 0.28 -5.63
CA PRO A 143 -10.22 0.29 -6.99
C PRO A 143 -9.81 1.52 -7.84
N PRO A 144 -9.95 2.78 -7.37
CA PRO A 144 -9.49 3.93 -8.14
C PRO A 144 -7.96 3.96 -8.30
N LEU A 145 -7.19 3.56 -7.27
CA LEU A 145 -5.73 3.46 -7.37
C LEU A 145 -5.29 2.44 -8.43
N PHE A 146 -5.89 1.25 -8.47
CA PHE A 146 -5.61 0.23 -9.47
C PHE A 146 -6.03 0.66 -10.87
N GLU A 147 -7.12 1.42 -10.98
CA GLU A 147 -7.53 2.02 -12.25
C GLU A 147 -6.52 3.07 -12.73
N ALA A 148 -6.02 3.93 -11.84
CA ALA A 148 -4.99 4.91 -12.15
C ALA A 148 -3.68 4.24 -12.60
N VAL A 149 -3.24 3.19 -11.90
CA VAL A 149 -2.07 2.38 -12.28
C VAL A 149 -2.26 1.74 -13.66
N HIS A 150 -3.44 1.17 -13.92
CA HIS A 150 -3.73 0.54 -15.21
C HIS A 150 -3.79 1.55 -16.37
N LYS A 151 -4.33 2.75 -16.13
CA LYS A 151 -4.34 3.83 -17.13
C LYS A 151 -2.93 4.33 -17.44
N ALA A 152 -2.08 4.45 -16.42
CA ALA A 152 -0.69 4.84 -16.60
C ALA A 152 0.15 3.74 -17.28
N VAL A 153 -0.19 2.47 -17.07
CA VAL A 153 0.51 1.32 -17.66
C VAL A 153 -0.50 0.34 -18.28
N PRO A 154 -1.01 0.60 -19.51
CA PRO A 154 -2.10 -0.18 -20.09
C PRO A 154 -1.81 -1.66 -20.30
N ASP A 155 -0.56 -2.05 -20.65
CA ASP A 155 -0.21 -3.47 -20.82
C ASP A 155 0.17 -4.17 -19.51
N LEU A 156 -0.06 -3.53 -18.36
CA LEU A 156 0.05 -4.17 -17.06
C LEU A 156 -1.06 -5.20 -16.92
N ARG A 157 -0.69 -6.50 -16.88
CA ARG A 157 -1.65 -7.60 -16.81
C ARG A 157 -2.43 -7.53 -15.50
N ARG A 158 -3.73 -7.18 -15.55
CA ARG A 158 -4.63 -7.44 -14.42
C ARG A 158 -4.74 -8.94 -14.22
N ARG A 159 -4.15 -9.49 -13.15
CA ARG A 159 -4.53 -10.83 -12.71
C ARG A 159 -5.90 -10.68 -12.05
N ARG A 160 -6.94 -11.25 -12.66
CA ARG A 160 -8.19 -11.50 -11.95
C ARG A 160 -7.84 -12.26 -10.65
N PRO A 161 -8.30 -11.84 -9.46
CA PRO A 161 -8.06 -12.63 -8.26
C PRO A 161 -8.58 -14.05 -8.54
N ARG A 162 -7.73 -15.06 -8.32
CA ARG A 162 -8.23 -16.44 -8.26
C ARG A 162 -9.30 -16.44 -7.18
N ARG A 163 -10.56 -16.67 -7.56
CA ARG A 163 -11.54 -17.20 -6.60
C ARG A 163 -10.80 -18.33 -5.87
N PRO A 164 -10.82 -18.39 -4.52
CA PRO A 164 -10.27 -19.54 -3.83
C PRO A 164 -10.89 -20.76 -4.47
N GLN A 165 -10.03 -21.59 -5.05
CA GLN A 165 -10.44 -22.83 -5.67
C GLN A 165 -10.88 -23.70 -4.51
N GLY A 166 -12.17 -23.67 -4.22
CA GLY A 166 -12.80 -24.65 -3.35
C GLY A 166 -12.48 -26.01 -3.94
N ASP A 167 -11.63 -26.74 -3.25
CA ASP A 167 -11.50 -28.17 -3.48
C ASP A 167 -12.88 -28.76 -3.25
N GLY A 168 -13.41 -29.41 -4.28
CA GLY A 168 -14.74 -29.98 -4.27
C GLY A 168 -14.86 -31.12 -3.27
N GLY A 169 -15.27 -30.80 -2.05
CA GLY A 169 -16.14 -31.67 -1.25
C GLY A 169 -17.57 -31.22 -1.50
N GLY A 170 -18.28 -31.94 -2.38
CA GLY A 170 -19.66 -31.63 -2.71
C GLY A 170 -20.55 -31.58 -1.48
N ALA A 171 -21.16 -30.43 -1.23
CA ALA A 171 -22.42 -30.33 -0.51
C ALA A 171 -23.33 -29.42 -1.34
N THR A 172 -24.10 -30.05 -2.22
CA THR A 172 -25.25 -29.41 -2.86
C THR A 172 -26.23 -29.07 -1.76
N TYR A 173 -26.30 -27.80 -1.36
CA TYR A 173 -27.40 -27.33 -0.53
C TYR A 173 -28.64 -27.20 -1.42
N HIS A 174 -29.39 -28.30 -1.51
CA HIS A 174 -30.80 -28.23 -1.86
C HIS A 174 -31.50 -27.46 -0.74
N ILE A 175 -31.95 -26.24 -1.01
CA ILE A 175 -32.92 -25.56 -0.15
C ILE A 175 -34.28 -26.16 -0.49
N GLU A 176 -34.60 -27.29 0.13
CA GLU A 176 -35.98 -27.74 0.26
C GLU A 176 -36.51 -27.24 1.61
N ARG A 177 -37.50 -26.34 1.49
CA ARG A 177 -38.54 -25.95 2.44
C ARG A 177 -38.35 -26.26 3.93
N PHE A 178 -38.48 -25.20 4.72
CA PHE A 178 -38.87 -25.23 6.13
C PHE A 178 -40.04 -26.20 6.40
N ASP A 179 -39.85 -27.12 7.33
CA ASP A 179 -40.89 -27.48 8.30
C ASP A 179 -40.29 -27.97 9.63
N HIS A 180 -41.09 -27.88 10.67
CA HIS A 180 -40.77 -27.86 12.09
C HIS A 180 -40.08 -29.14 12.59
N GLY A 181 -39.06 -29.00 13.45
CA GLY A 181 -38.60 -30.14 14.26
C GLY A 181 -37.18 -29.99 14.79
N SER A 182 -37.06 -29.82 16.10
CA SER A 182 -35.85 -29.92 16.92
C SER A 182 -34.94 -31.11 16.59
N ALA A 183 -33.62 -30.93 16.60
CA ALA A 183 -32.66 -32.00 16.86
C ALA A 183 -31.34 -31.49 17.44
N ASN A 184 -30.89 -32.19 18.50
CA ASN A 184 -29.66 -32.00 19.27
C ASN A 184 -28.38 -32.11 18.42
N PHE A 185 -27.39 -31.26 18.73
CA PHE A 185 -26.00 -31.45 18.32
C PHE A 185 -25.22 -32.19 19.42
N GLY A 186 -24.65 -33.34 19.09
CA GLY A 186 -23.75 -34.11 19.94
C GLY A 186 -22.40 -34.34 19.27
N GLY A 187 -21.33 -33.95 19.96
CA GLY A 187 -19.94 -34.38 19.78
C GLY A 187 -19.17 -33.65 18.67
N SER A 188 -17.92 -33.23 18.84
CA SER A 188 -16.99 -33.24 19.97
C SER A 188 -15.92 -32.20 19.63
N GLY A 189 -16.05 -31.00 20.20
CA GLY A 189 -15.09 -29.92 20.03
C GLY A 189 -14.10 -29.91 21.18
N THR A 190 -12.80 -29.93 20.86
CA THR A 190 -11.73 -29.60 21.80
C THR A 190 -12.03 -28.25 22.43
N ALA A 191 -12.22 -28.26 23.75
CA ALA A 191 -12.52 -27.10 24.55
C ALA A 191 -11.37 -26.08 24.50
N ASN A 192 -11.67 -24.88 24.03
CA ASN A 192 -10.99 -23.67 24.49
C ASN A 192 -12.06 -22.83 25.20
N THR A 193 -12.13 -22.97 26.52
CA THR A 193 -12.97 -22.17 27.40
C THR A 193 -12.32 -20.80 27.58
N TYR A 194 -12.90 -19.76 26.98
CA TYR A 194 -12.74 -18.39 27.46
C TYR A 194 -13.89 -18.11 28.43
N ASN A 195 -13.53 -17.95 29.70
CA ASN A 195 -14.43 -17.62 30.79
C ASN A 195 -14.74 -16.12 30.71
N PHE A 196 -15.93 -15.75 30.24
CA PHE A 196 -16.49 -14.43 30.49
C PHE A 196 -17.29 -14.50 31.79
N GLY A 197 -16.75 -13.91 32.85
CA GLY A 197 -17.54 -13.61 34.05
C GLY A 197 -18.53 -12.49 33.73
N PRO A 198 -19.75 -12.51 34.29
CA PRO A 198 -20.72 -11.46 34.06
C PRO A 198 -20.29 -10.16 34.75
N GLU A 199 -20.38 -9.08 33.98
CA GLU A 199 -20.26 -7.69 34.41
C GLU A 199 -21.32 -7.36 35.46
N GLU A 200 -20.92 -6.56 36.45
CA GLU A 200 -21.77 -6.04 37.52
C GLU A 200 -22.76 -5.03 36.93
N ASP A 201 -24.05 -5.32 37.06
CA ASP A 201 -25.13 -4.34 36.88
C ASP A 201 -25.24 -3.49 38.16
N ASP A 202 -24.69 -2.28 38.09
CA ASP A 202 -25.10 -1.16 38.94
C ASP A 202 -26.38 -0.55 38.35
N GLU A 203 -27.55 -0.76 38.98
CA GLU A 203 -28.57 0.29 39.07
C GLU A 203 -29.67 0.00 40.12
N GLU A 204 -29.74 0.95 41.07
CA GLU A 204 -30.88 1.45 41.85
C GLU A 204 -31.75 0.53 42.71
N ARG A 205 -31.76 0.85 44.03
CA ARG A 205 -32.95 1.45 44.70
C ARG A 205 -32.62 2.00 46.10
N PRO A 206 -33.45 2.93 46.64
CA PRO A 206 -33.07 4.02 47.54
C PRO A 206 -32.76 3.64 49.00
#